data_AF-A0A2V0QQZ2-F1
#
_entry.id   AF-A0A2V0QQZ2-F1
#
_cell.length_a   1.000
_cell.length_b   1.000
_cell.length_c   1.000
_cell.angle_alpha   90.00
_cell.angle_beta   90.00
_cell.angle_gamma   90.00
#
_symmetry.space_group_name_H-M   'P 1'
#
loop_
_entity.id
_entity.type
_entity.pdbx_description
1 polymer ?
#
loop_
_entity_poly.entity_id
_entity_poly.type
_entity_poly.pdbx_seq_one_letter_code
_entity_poly.pdbx_strand_id
1 'polypeptide(L)'
;MLWRRELGCLVLSMALSTAFVTPVKVVTSVQCPWSLTEFGGQETYSELLSPRPATDKPGRCWPGGHAATGFTLFALFFMLRDRRPRLAKLGLVVAFGLGSVFSVGRMLQGAHFFSHNIWTAVFCWLICLGVYYFVLYKPEPKLGTNTAAPSTP
;
A
#
# COMPACT_ATOMS: atom_id res chain seq x y z
N MET A 1 -10.60 11.16 24.89
CA MET A 1 -11.09 11.25 23.49
C MET A 1 -11.10 9.86 22.88
N LEU A 2 -12.29 9.31 22.62
CA LEU A 2 -12.46 7.92 22.18
C LEU A 2 -11.82 7.58 20.82
N TRP A 3 -11.28 8.51 20.04
CA TRP A 3 -10.79 8.23 18.67
C TRP A 3 -9.33 8.61 18.41
N ARG A 4 -8.57 8.98 19.45
CA ARG A 4 -7.20 9.50 19.28
C ARG A 4 -6.25 8.49 18.64
N ARG A 5 -6.33 7.21 19.01
CA ARG A 5 -5.44 6.16 18.47
C ARG A 5 -5.80 5.82 17.03
N GLU A 6 -7.09 5.79 16.74
CA GLU A 6 -7.64 5.48 15.42
C GLU A 6 -7.28 6.57 14.41
N LEU A 7 -7.46 7.85 14.78
CA LEU A 7 -7.03 8.98 13.96
C LEU A 7 -5.51 9.02 13.80
N GLY A 8 -4.76 8.72 14.87
CA GLY A 8 -3.30 8.57 14.80
C GLY A 8 -2.87 7.48 13.83
N CYS A 9 -3.53 6.31 13.88
CA CYS A 9 -3.31 5.20 12.96
C CYS A 9 -3.60 5.60 11.50
N LEU A 10 -4.70 6.32 11.26
CA LEU A 10 -5.07 6.81 9.94
C LEU A 10 -3.99 7.72 9.35
N VAL A 11 -3.64 8.78 10.08
CA VAL A 11 -2.66 9.79 9.61
C VAL A 11 -1.30 9.15 9.40
N LEU A 12 -0.85 8.32 10.35
CA LEU A 12 0.44 7.65 10.26
C LEU A 12 0.49 6.68 9.06
N SER A 13 -0.57 5.91 8.84
CA SER A 13 -0.66 4.99 7.70
C SER A 13 -0.61 5.71 6.37
N MET A 14 -1.37 6.83 6.23
CA MET A 14 -1.39 7.62 5.00
C MET A 14 -0.04 8.31 4.74
N ALA A 15 0.59 8.86 5.79
CA ALA A 15 1.90 9.49 5.70
C ALA A 15 2.98 8.49 5.26
N LEU A 16 3.07 7.33 5.91
CA LEU A 16 4.05 6.30 5.56
C LEU A 16 3.81 5.72 4.16
N SER A 17 2.54 5.46 3.82
CA SER A 17 2.16 4.94 2.49
C SER A 17 2.43 5.92 1.36
N THR A 18 2.55 7.22 1.64
CA THR A 18 2.93 8.21 0.62
C THR A 18 4.44 8.42 0.61
N ALA A 19 5.06 8.47 1.79
CA ALA A 19 6.48 8.77 1.95
C ALA A 19 7.40 7.73 1.33
N PHE A 20 7.02 6.44 1.28
CA PHE A 20 7.88 5.39 0.71
C PHE A 20 8.05 5.50 -0.81
N VAL A 21 7.13 6.17 -1.52
CA VAL A 21 7.12 6.22 -2.99
C VAL A 21 8.37 6.91 -3.53
N THR A 22 8.71 8.07 -2.97
CA THR A 22 9.84 8.90 -3.43
C THR A 22 11.20 8.21 -3.30
N PRO A 23 11.60 7.66 -2.13
CA PRO A 23 12.89 6.99 -2.00
C PRO A 23 12.96 5.74 -2.88
N VAL A 24 11.88 4.95 -2.98
CA VAL A 24 11.89 3.75 -3.81
C VAL A 24 12.02 4.10 -5.30
N LYS A 25 11.41 5.20 -5.76
CA LYS A 25 11.61 5.70 -7.13
C LYS A 25 13.06 6.05 -7.43
N VAL A 26 13.76 6.65 -6.47
CA VAL A 26 15.18 7.01 -6.62
C VAL A 26 16.05 5.76 -6.67
N VAL A 27 15.81 4.81 -5.78
CA VAL A 27 16.63 3.58 -5.68
C VAL A 27 16.42 2.69 -6.90
N THR A 28 15.18 2.50 -7.34
CA THR A 28 14.87 1.53 -8.40
C THR A 28 15.11 2.04 -9.81
N SER A 29 15.04 3.36 -10.01
CA SER A 29 15.29 4.01 -11.31
C SER A 29 14.64 3.24 -12.49
N VAL A 30 13.37 2.83 -12.33
CA VAL A 30 12.64 2.02 -13.32
C VAL A 30 12.06 2.88 -14.44
N GLN A 31 12.32 2.48 -15.67
CA GLN A 31 11.94 3.19 -16.90
C GLN A 31 10.42 3.13 -17.10
N CYS A 32 9.87 4.20 -17.68
CA CYS A 32 8.45 4.22 -18.03
C CYS A 32 8.22 3.38 -19.29
N PRO A 33 7.04 2.76 -19.45
CA PRO A 33 6.71 2.00 -20.66
C PRO A 33 6.94 2.82 -21.94
N TRP A 34 6.49 4.08 -21.98
CA TRP A 34 6.66 4.94 -23.17
C TRP A 34 8.13 5.24 -23.54
N SER A 35 9.07 5.10 -22.60
CA SER A 35 10.49 5.39 -22.87
C SER A 35 11.22 4.19 -23.46
N LEU A 36 10.60 3.02 -23.45
CA LEU A 36 11.21 1.79 -23.95
C LEU A 36 11.15 1.71 -25.47
N THR A 37 12.23 1.20 -26.04
CA THR A 37 12.41 0.90 -27.47
C THR A 37 11.28 0.05 -28.05
N GLU A 38 10.76 -0.92 -27.30
CA GLU A 38 9.61 -1.74 -27.71
C GLU A 38 8.31 -0.94 -27.92
N PHE A 39 8.19 0.23 -27.29
CA PHE A 39 7.03 1.12 -27.40
C PHE A 39 7.35 2.42 -28.17
N GLY A 40 8.45 2.45 -28.94
CA GLY A 40 8.87 3.61 -29.73
C GLY A 40 9.77 4.63 -29.00
N GLY A 41 10.22 4.29 -27.80
CA GLY A 41 11.20 5.07 -27.03
C GLY A 41 12.66 4.75 -27.39
N GLN A 42 13.59 5.21 -26.56
CA GLN A 42 15.05 5.07 -26.79
C GLN A 42 15.74 4.20 -25.75
N GLU A 43 15.03 3.79 -24.69
CA GLU A 43 15.58 3.02 -23.57
C GLU A 43 15.38 1.50 -23.77
N THR A 44 16.31 0.68 -23.31
CA THR A 44 16.15 -0.78 -23.31
C THR A 44 15.41 -1.24 -22.07
N TYR A 45 14.53 -2.24 -22.22
CA TYR A 45 13.87 -2.87 -21.08
C TYR A 45 14.92 -3.49 -20.16
N SER A 46 14.85 -3.15 -18.88
CA SER A 46 15.68 -3.73 -17.83
C SER A 46 14.75 -4.26 -16.76
N GLU A 47 14.98 -5.49 -16.29
CA GLU A 47 14.16 -6.07 -15.24
C GLU A 47 14.27 -5.25 -13.94
N LEU A 48 13.35 -5.49 -13.01
CA LEU A 48 13.19 -4.70 -11.78
C LEU A 48 14.42 -4.77 -10.85
N LEU A 49 15.22 -5.83 -10.93
CA LEU A 49 16.34 -6.13 -10.03
C LEU A 49 17.69 -6.23 -10.74
N SER A 50 17.73 -6.03 -12.07
CA SER A 50 18.98 -6.10 -12.82
C SER A 50 19.82 -4.85 -12.57
N PRO A 51 21.15 -4.98 -12.36
CA PRO A 51 22.03 -3.83 -12.28
C PRO A 51 21.94 -3.02 -13.58
N ARG A 52 21.47 -1.77 -13.48
CA ARG A 52 21.36 -0.86 -14.63
C ARG A 52 22.68 -0.11 -14.83
N PRO A 53 23.13 0.03 -16.09
CA PRO A 53 24.19 0.97 -16.40
C PRO A 53 23.77 2.38 -16.01
N ALA A 54 24.73 3.23 -15.63
CA ALA A 54 24.47 4.63 -15.34
C ALA A 54 23.91 5.32 -16.60
N THR A 55 22.64 5.69 -16.57
CA THR A 55 21.97 6.42 -17.65
C THR A 55 21.71 7.86 -17.22
N ASP A 56 21.90 8.82 -18.12
CA ASP A 56 21.64 10.25 -17.86
C ASP A 56 20.16 10.56 -17.53
N LYS A 57 19.23 9.64 -17.82
CA LYS A 57 17.79 9.76 -17.55
C LYS A 57 17.25 8.57 -16.74
N PRO A 58 17.52 8.49 -15.43
CA PRO A 58 16.96 7.43 -14.60
C PRO A 58 15.42 7.50 -14.61
N GLY A 59 14.76 6.39 -14.95
CA GLY A 59 13.30 6.31 -14.96
C GLY A 59 12.72 6.39 -13.56
N ARG A 60 11.61 7.12 -13.36
CA ARG A 60 10.98 7.31 -12.03
C ARG A 60 9.59 6.69 -11.93
N CYS A 61 9.43 5.55 -12.59
CA CYS A 61 8.14 4.99 -12.95
C CYS A 61 7.73 3.80 -12.06
N TRP A 62 8.53 3.43 -11.06
CA TRP A 62 8.15 2.47 -10.03
C TRP A 62 8.54 3.00 -8.64
N PRO A 63 7.67 2.93 -7.63
CA PRO A 63 6.24 2.60 -7.65
C PRO A 63 5.35 3.73 -8.20
N GLY A 64 4.06 3.44 -8.44
CA GLY A 64 3.10 4.38 -9.00
C GLY A 64 2.61 5.41 -8.00
N GLY A 65 3.12 6.65 -8.04
CA GLY A 65 2.72 7.68 -7.08
C GLY A 65 1.22 8.05 -7.12
N HIS A 66 0.60 8.04 -8.31
CA HIS A 66 -0.85 8.28 -8.45
C HIS A 66 -1.68 7.08 -7.99
N ALA A 67 -1.17 5.86 -8.14
CA ALA A 67 -1.82 4.69 -7.57
C ALA A 67 -1.74 4.72 -6.03
N ALA A 68 -0.60 5.15 -5.48
CA ALA A 68 -0.39 5.26 -4.04
C ALA A 68 -1.39 6.21 -3.39
N THR A 69 -1.70 7.37 -3.98
CA THR A 69 -2.68 8.31 -3.40
C THR A 69 -4.05 7.66 -3.21
N GLY A 70 -4.52 6.86 -4.19
CA GLY A 70 -5.76 6.10 -4.06
C GLY A 70 -5.68 4.97 -3.04
N PHE A 71 -4.60 4.17 -3.07
CA PHE A 71 -4.43 3.03 -2.17
C PHE A 71 -4.07 3.40 -0.73
N THR A 72 -3.60 4.63 -0.44
CA THR A 72 -3.41 5.10 0.95
C THR A 72 -4.70 5.06 1.76
N LEU A 73 -5.86 5.10 1.10
CA LEU A 73 -7.19 5.00 1.73
C LEU A 73 -7.47 3.63 2.34
N PHE A 74 -6.65 2.60 2.11
CA PHE A 74 -6.67 1.37 2.92
C PHE A 74 -6.56 1.68 4.42
N ALA A 75 -5.93 2.78 4.79
CA ALA A 75 -5.88 3.26 6.17
C ALA A 75 -7.28 3.47 6.79
N LEU A 76 -8.29 3.87 6.01
CA LEU A 76 -9.67 4.02 6.49
C LEU A 76 -10.29 2.67 6.86
N PHE A 77 -9.99 1.62 6.08
CA PHE A 77 -10.44 0.27 6.38
C PHE A 77 -9.88 -0.18 7.74
N PHE A 78 -8.57 -0.05 7.95
CA PHE A 78 -7.93 -0.48 9.20
C PHE A 78 -8.34 0.35 10.41
N MET A 79 -8.50 1.67 10.26
CA MET A 79 -9.00 2.56 11.31
C MET A 79 -10.39 2.15 11.80
N LEU A 80 -11.30 1.82 10.87
CA LEU A 80 -12.70 1.57 11.17
C LEU A 80 -13.02 0.09 11.44
N ARG A 81 -12.07 -0.81 11.17
CA ARG A 81 -12.25 -2.27 11.21
C ARG A 81 -12.88 -2.75 12.51
N ASP A 82 -12.37 -2.30 13.65
CA ASP A 82 -12.73 -2.83 14.96
C ASP A 82 -14.03 -2.22 15.53
N ARG A 83 -14.41 -1.02 15.07
CA ARG A 83 -15.62 -0.31 15.57
C ARG A 83 -16.81 -0.35 14.64
N ARG A 84 -16.57 -0.24 13.34
CA ARG A 84 -17.61 -0.07 12.31
C ARG A 84 -17.25 -0.87 11.06
N PRO A 85 -17.37 -2.22 11.10
CA PRO A 85 -16.93 -3.09 10.01
C PRO A 85 -17.67 -2.84 8.69
N ARG A 86 -18.93 -2.35 8.73
CA ARG A 86 -19.68 -1.96 7.52
C ARG A 86 -19.04 -0.76 6.82
N LEU A 87 -18.69 0.30 7.58
CA LEU A 87 -18.00 1.46 7.02
C LEU A 87 -16.57 1.14 6.60
N ALA A 88 -15.88 0.24 7.32
CA ALA A 88 -14.57 -0.24 6.92
C ALA A 88 -14.62 -0.89 5.53
N LYS A 89 -15.57 -1.80 5.29
CA LYS A 89 -15.78 -2.43 3.96
C LYS A 89 -16.07 -1.39 2.88
N LEU A 90 -16.90 -0.39 3.16
CA LEU A 90 -17.14 0.71 2.21
C LEU A 90 -15.86 1.49 1.91
N GLY A 91 -15.07 1.82 2.93
CA GLY A 91 -13.77 2.47 2.77
C GLY A 91 -12.81 1.64 1.92
N LEU A 92 -12.84 0.31 2.07
CA LEU A 92 -12.04 -0.61 1.26
C LEU A 92 -12.46 -0.59 -0.21
N VAL A 93 -13.77 -0.63 -0.49
CA VAL A 93 -14.31 -0.52 -1.86
C VAL A 93 -13.92 0.81 -2.49
N VAL A 94 -14.02 1.91 -1.73
CA VAL A 94 -13.60 3.25 -2.20
C VAL A 94 -12.11 3.29 -2.49
N ALA A 95 -11.27 2.73 -1.62
CA ALA A 95 -9.82 2.67 -1.81
C ALA A 95 -9.44 1.87 -3.06
N PHE A 96 -10.06 0.70 -3.27
CA PHE A 96 -9.85 -0.08 -4.49
C PHE A 96 -10.38 0.64 -5.73
N GLY A 97 -11.55 1.26 -5.65
CA GLY A 97 -12.13 2.02 -6.77
C GLY A 97 -11.23 3.18 -7.21
N LEU A 98 -10.86 4.06 -6.28
CA LEU A 98 -9.99 5.20 -6.57
C LEU A 98 -8.58 4.77 -7.00
N GLY A 99 -7.98 3.82 -6.28
CA GLY A 99 -6.67 3.27 -6.64
C GLY A 99 -6.67 2.65 -8.04
N SER A 100 -7.73 1.92 -8.41
CA SER A 100 -7.88 1.35 -9.75
C SER A 100 -8.06 2.41 -10.82
N VAL A 101 -8.92 3.42 -10.60
CA VAL A 101 -9.13 4.53 -11.55
C VAL A 101 -7.82 5.27 -11.83
N PHE A 102 -7.05 5.61 -10.78
CA PHE A 102 -5.75 6.27 -10.95
C PHE A 102 -4.71 5.36 -11.62
N SER A 103 -4.70 4.07 -11.28
CA SER A 103 -3.80 3.08 -11.90
C SER A 103 -4.08 2.93 -13.39
N VAL A 104 -5.35 2.71 -13.77
CA VAL A 104 -5.79 2.56 -15.17
C VAL A 104 -5.51 3.83 -15.95
N GLY A 105 -5.83 5.01 -15.40
CA GLY A 105 -5.55 6.29 -16.06
C GLY A 105 -4.07 6.47 -16.41
N ARG A 106 -3.18 6.01 -15.53
CA ARG A 106 -1.73 6.04 -15.78
C ARG A 106 -1.23 4.93 -16.71
N MET A 107 -1.87 3.78 -16.72
CA MET A 107 -1.59 2.72 -17.70
C MET A 107 -1.98 3.16 -19.12
N LEU A 108 -3.14 3.80 -19.28
CA LEU A 108 -3.60 4.32 -20.57
C LEU A 108 -2.68 5.43 -21.13
N GLN A 109 -2.00 6.17 -20.26
CA GLN A 109 -0.96 7.13 -20.65
C GLN A 109 0.39 6.47 -21.00
N GLY A 110 0.52 5.14 -20.84
CA GLY A 110 1.80 4.44 -21.00
C GLY A 110 2.82 4.77 -19.91
N ALA A 111 2.37 5.31 -18.77
CA ALA A 111 3.24 5.80 -17.68
C ALA A 111 3.72 4.73 -16.72
N HIS A 112 2.92 3.68 -16.56
CA HIS A 112 3.15 2.64 -15.57
C HIS A 112 2.70 1.30 -16.13
N PHE A 113 3.51 0.26 -15.90
CA PHE A 113 3.08 -1.11 -16.12
C PHE A 113 2.02 -1.51 -15.09
N PHE A 114 1.22 -2.51 -15.43
CA PHE A 114 0.23 -3.07 -14.50
C PHE A 114 0.88 -3.56 -13.19
N SER A 115 2.04 -4.20 -13.29
CA SER A 115 2.83 -4.66 -12.13
C SER A 115 3.21 -3.52 -11.20
N HIS A 116 3.49 -2.32 -11.71
CA HIS A 116 3.85 -1.15 -10.90
C HIS A 116 2.69 -0.75 -9.98
N ASN A 117 1.46 -0.84 -10.49
CA ASN A 117 0.25 -0.51 -9.75
C ASN A 117 -0.10 -1.59 -8.72
N ILE A 118 0.02 -2.87 -9.07
CA ILE A 118 -0.19 -3.99 -8.12
C ILE A 118 0.78 -3.87 -6.94
N TRP A 119 2.09 -3.72 -7.21
CA TRP A 119 3.08 -3.61 -6.14
C TRP A 119 2.83 -2.39 -5.25
N THR A 120 2.39 -1.27 -5.84
CA THR A 120 1.98 -0.10 -5.06
C THR A 120 0.83 -0.43 -4.11
N ALA A 121 -0.21 -1.12 -4.59
CA ALA A 121 -1.33 -1.55 -3.75
C ALA A 121 -0.88 -2.46 -2.60
N VAL A 122 0.00 -3.44 -2.90
CA VAL A 122 0.56 -4.36 -1.91
C VAL A 122 1.35 -3.61 -0.84
N PHE A 123 2.24 -2.68 -1.22
CA PHE A 123 3.00 -1.90 -0.25
C PHE A 123 2.11 -1.01 0.61
N CYS A 124 1.15 -0.28 0.01
CA CYS A 124 0.19 0.52 0.78
C CYS A 124 -0.60 -0.35 1.77
N TRP A 125 -1.02 -1.55 1.35
CA TRP A 125 -1.71 -2.49 2.23
C TRP A 125 -0.83 -2.94 3.41
N LEU A 126 0.41 -3.38 3.13
CA LEU A 126 1.34 -3.86 4.16
C LEU A 126 1.72 -2.76 5.14
N ILE A 127 1.92 -1.53 4.67
CA ILE A 127 2.20 -0.38 5.54
C ILE A 127 1.00 -0.10 6.45
N CYS A 128 -0.21 -0.01 5.89
CA CYS A 128 -1.42 0.21 6.69
C CYS A 128 -1.66 -0.94 7.70
N LEU A 129 -1.42 -2.18 7.31
CA LEU A 129 -1.52 -3.36 8.17
C LEU A 129 -0.49 -3.30 9.30
N GLY A 130 0.77 -2.96 9.01
CA GLY A 130 1.82 -2.83 10.01
C GLY A 130 1.47 -1.74 11.02
N VAL A 131 1.06 -0.56 10.57
CA VAL A 131 0.64 0.53 11.45
C VAL A 131 -0.56 0.12 12.30
N TYR A 132 -1.56 -0.53 11.71
CA TYR A 132 -2.70 -1.09 12.46
C TYR A 132 -2.24 -2.06 13.55
N TYR A 133 -1.33 -2.97 13.22
CA TYR A 133 -0.79 -3.96 14.16
C TYR A 133 -0.05 -3.29 15.33
N PHE A 134 0.77 -2.27 15.08
CA PHE A 134 1.51 -1.59 16.15
C PHE A 134 0.66 -0.61 16.96
N VAL A 135 -0.37 0.00 16.35
CA VAL A 135 -1.13 1.10 16.99
C VAL A 135 -2.45 0.64 17.58
N LEU A 136 -3.17 -0.28 16.94
CA LEU A 136 -4.55 -0.64 17.30
C LEU A 136 -4.72 -2.10 17.73
N TYR A 137 -3.90 -3.02 17.22
CA TYR A 137 -4.04 -4.44 17.56
C TYR A 137 -3.77 -4.67 19.06
N LYS A 138 -4.73 -5.33 19.70
CA LYS A 138 -4.61 -5.85 21.06
C LYS A 138 -4.88 -7.36 21.00
N PRO A 139 -3.90 -8.22 21.24
CA PRO A 139 -4.18 -9.65 21.37
C PRO A 139 -5.10 -9.85 22.57
N GLU A 140 -6.19 -10.60 22.40
CA GLU A 140 -6.99 -11.04 23.54
C GLU A 140 -6.11 -11.93 24.43
N PRO A 141 -6.06 -11.69 25.76
CA PRO A 141 -5.42 -12.63 26.66
C PRO A 141 -6.16 -13.95 26.52
N LYS A 142 -5.47 -15.01 26.06
CA LYS A 142 -6.02 -16.37 26.07
C LYS A 142 -6.43 -16.66 27.51
N LEU A 143 -7.74 -16.72 27.77
CA LEU A 143 -8.27 -17.06 29.08
C LEU A 143 -7.71 -18.44 29.44
N GLY A 144 -6.90 -18.49 30.50
CA GLY A 144 -6.23 -19.70 30.95
C GLY A 144 -7.23 -20.83 31.08
N THR A 145 -6.86 -21.98 30.54
CA THR A 145 -7.58 -23.24 30.65
C THR A 145 -7.54 -23.71 32.11
N ASN A 146 -8.31 -23.07 32.99
CA ASN A 146 -8.55 -23.57 34.33
C ASN A 146 -9.72 -24.56 34.27
N THR A 147 -9.41 -25.78 33.82
CA THR A 147 -10.24 -26.94 34.10
C THR A 147 -10.01 -27.34 35.57
N ALA A 148 -10.61 -26.59 36.48
CA ALA A 148 -10.83 -27.06 37.85
C ALA A 148 -12.32 -27.44 37.95
N ALA A 149 -12.63 -28.70 37.66
CA ALA A 149 -13.91 -29.28 38.04
C ALA A 149 -13.78 -29.77 39.49
N PRO A 150 -14.58 -29.28 40.45
CA PRO A 150 -14.69 -29.90 41.75
C PRO A 150 -15.58 -31.14 41.62
N SER A 151 -15.02 -32.33 41.88
CA SER A 151 -15.85 -33.49 42.23
C SER A 151 -16.41 -33.26 43.63
N THR A 152 -17.70 -32.97 43.69
CA THR A 152 -18.56 -32.87 44.87
C THR A 152 -18.71 -34.22 45.62
N PRO A 153 -19.24 -34.21 46.85
CA PRO A 153 -18.71 -34.88 48.04
C PRO A 153 -18.89 -36.39 48.12
#